data_AF-A0A0D0DBD5-F1
#
_entry.id   AF-A0A0D0DBD5-F1
#
_cell.length_a   1.000
_cell.length_b   1.000
_cell.length_c   1.000
_cell.angle_alpha   90.00
_cell.angle_beta   90.00
_cell.angle_gamma   90.00
#
_symmetry.space_group_name_H-M   'P 1'
#
loop_
_entity.id
_entity.type
_entity.pdbx_description
1 polymer ?
#
loop_
_entity_poly.entity_id
_entity_poly.type
_entity_poly.pdbx_seq_one_letter_code
_entity_poly.pdbx_strand_id
1 'polypeptide(L)'
;RARLLLIDGHNSHYTREFLDYARDQNIHVLCYPAHATHIYQGLDVIIFSSLKNYWTQEHDNFESTTCQKITKNNFINIYGRAHIRVLTPTTVCATFRVTGVWPFNHDVVTDKMMAPSLETSSQGQLPLLKPSPVCVITSLMQCQ
;
A
#
# COMPACT_ATOMS: atom_id res chain seq x y z
N ARG A 1 21.70 18.36 8.81
CA ARG A 1 20.81 18.37 7.62
C ARG A 1 19.47 17.78 8.03
N ALA A 2 18.37 18.52 7.86
CA ALA A 2 17.04 18.01 8.15
C ALA A 2 16.61 16.97 7.11
N ARG A 3 15.86 15.96 7.54
CA ARG A 3 15.28 14.91 6.70
C ARG A 3 13.80 14.75 7.05
N LEU A 4 12.98 14.38 6.09
CA LEU A 4 11.58 14.07 6.29
C LEU A 4 11.36 12.58 6.04
N LEU A 5 10.70 11.90 6.97
CA LEU A 5 10.27 10.53 6.87
C LEU A 5 8.74 10.48 6.92
N LEU A 6 8.15 9.87 5.90
CA LEU A 6 6.71 9.67 5.79
C LEU A 6 6.40 8.20 6.09
N ILE A 7 5.46 7.95 7.00
CA ILE A 7 5.06 6.61 7.41
C ILE A 7 3.54 6.47 7.40
N ASP A 8 3.05 5.24 7.22
CA ASP A 8 1.64 4.96 7.50
C ASP A 8 1.37 5.00 9.02
N GLY A 9 0.12 5.26 9.37
CA GLY A 9 -0.32 5.41 10.76
C GLY A 9 -0.44 4.09 11.54
N HIS A 10 0.18 2.99 11.10
CA HIS A 10 0.13 1.74 11.86
C HIS A 10 0.97 1.86 13.15
N ASN A 11 0.40 1.48 14.29
CA ASN A 11 1.02 1.68 15.61
C ASN A 11 2.41 1.04 15.78
N SER A 12 2.75 0.03 14.97
CA SER A 12 4.10 -0.57 14.99
C SER A 12 5.19 0.33 14.40
N HIS A 13 4.83 1.42 13.69
CA HIS A 13 5.78 2.26 12.97
C HIS A 13 6.34 3.43 13.80
N TYR A 14 5.77 3.72 14.96
CA TYR A 14 6.25 4.79 15.83
C TYR A 14 6.19 4.36 17.29
N THR A 15 7.36 3.97 17.83
CA THR A 15 7.53 3.88 19.28
C THR A 15 8.12 5.19 19.80
N ARG A 16 8.04 5.41 21.11
CA ARG A 16 8.65 6.59 21.74
C ARG A 16 10.16 6.64 21.48
N GLU A 17 10.84 5.50 21.63
CA GLU A 17 12.28 5.36 21.44
C GLU A 17 12.69 5.70 20.01
N PHE A 18 11.90 5.27 19.02
CA PHE A 18 12.11 5.62 17.62
C PHE A 18 11.95 7.12 17.37
N LEU A 19 10.90 7.75 17.91
CA LEU A 19 10.65 9.19 17.72
C LEU A 19 11.71 10.06 18.42
N ASP A 20 12.18 9.65 19.60
CA ASP A 20 13.25 10.32 20.32
C ASP A 20 14.56 10.23 19.52
N TYR A 21 14.90 9.05 18.99
CA TYR A 21 16.04 8.90 18.08
C TYR A 21 15.92 9.75 16.81
N ALA A 22 14.75 9.77 16.17
CA ALA A 22 14.51 10.56 14.97
C ALA A 22 14.71 12.06 15.25
N ARG A 23 14.22 12.54 16.39
CA ARG A 23 14.40 13.93 16.84
C ARG A 23 15.88 14.27 17.00
N ASP A 24 16.64 13.43 17.72
CA ASP A 24 18.08 13.63 17.95
C ASP A 24 18.88 13.65 16.64
N GLN A 25 18.40 12.91 15.63
CA GLN A 25 19.00 12.85 14.30
C GLN A 25 18.45 13.92 13.32
N ASN A 26 17.61 14.86 13.76
CA ASN A 26 16.99 15.87 12.90
C ASN A 26 16.21 15.24 11.71
N ILE A 27 15.44 14.20 12.02
CA ILE A 27 14.51 13.52 11.13
C ILE A 27 13.09 13.87 11.60
N HIS A 28 12.37 14.62 10.78
CA HIS A 28 10.95 14.88 10.98
C HIS A 28 10.16 13.66 10.53
N VAL A 29 9.33 13.09 11.40
CA VAL A 29 8.45 11.97 11.09
C VAL A 29 7.03 12.51 10.96
N LEU A 30 6.39 12.26 9.82
CA LEU A 30 4.98 12.59 9.59
C LEU A 30 4.21 11.31 9.22
N CYS A 31 3.09 11.10 9.92
CA CYS A 31 2.17 10.01 9.62
C CYS A 31 1.12 10.48 8.63
N TYR A 32 0.78 9.64 7.66
CA TYR A 32 -0.38 9.89 6.81
C TYR A 32 -1.69 9.83 7.60
N PRO A 33 -2.73 10.57 7.19
CA PRO A 33 -4.08 10.39 7.72
C PRO A 33 -4.53 8.93 7.59
N ALA A 34 -5.35 8.47 8.53
CA ALA A 34 -5.91 7.12 8.48
C ALA A 34 -6.64 6.88 7.14
N HIS A 35 -6.49 5.68 6.59
CA HIS A 35 -7.10 5.26 5.31
C HIS A 35 -6.71 6.09 4.07
N ALA A 36 -5.72 6.98 4.16
CA ALA A 36 -5.28 7.83 3.03
C ALA A 36 -3.98 7.33 2.35
N THR A 37 -3.51 6.13 2.70
CA THR A 37 -2.32 5.48 2.10
C THR A 37 -2.40 5.44 0.57
N HIS A 38 -3.57 5.11 0.02
CA HIS A 38 -3.79 5.05 -1.43
C HIS A 38 -3.67 6.41 -2.17
N ILE A 39 -3.53 7.52 -1.42
CA ILE A 39 -3.36 8.87 -1.95
C ILE A 39 -1.92 9.34 -1.72
N TYR A 40 -1.45 9.24 -0.48
CA TYR A 40 -0.20 9.87 -0.06
C TYR A 40 1.01 8.95 -0.06
N GLN A 41 0.80 7.62 0.02
CA GLN A 41 1.90 6.66 0.10
C GLN A 41 2.36 6.26 -1.29
N GLY A 42 3.40 6.94 -1.76
CA GLY A 42 3.91 6.76 -3.11
C GLY A 42 4.38 5.33 -3.42
N LEU A 43 4.76 4.57 -2.39
CA LEU A 43 5.05 3.14 -2.53
C LEU A 43 3.84 2.36 -3.04
N ASP A 44 2.65 2.59 -2.46
CA ASP A 44 1.41 1.93 -2.87
C ASP A 44 0.86 2.48 -4.18
N VAL A 45 0.99 3.79 -4.42
CA VAL A 45 0.45 4.43 -5.63
C VAL A 45 1.22 4.00 -6.88
N ILE A 46 2.55 3.84 -6.79
CA ILE A 46 3.40 3.64 -7.98
C ILE A 46 4.30 2.41 -7.86
N ILE A 47 5.12 2.35 -6.81
CA ILE A 47 6.26 1.42 -6.76
C ILE A 47 5.81 -0.04 -6.70
N PHE A 48 4.84 -0.37 -5.86
CA PHE A 48 4.42 -1.76 -5.65
C PHE A 48 3.75 -2.38 -6.87
N SER A 49 3.04 -1.61 -7.69
CA SER A 49 2.46 -2.11 -8.94
C SER A 49 3.57 -2.56 -9.90
N SER A 50 4.54 -1.69 -10.17
CA SER A 50 5.68 -2.02 -11.03
C SER A 50 6.53 -3.15 -10.43
N LEU A 51 6.77 -3.12 -9.12
CA LEU A 51 7.56 -4.13 -8.43
C LEU A 51 6.93 -5.51 -8.54
N LYS A 52 5.60 -5.64 -8.37
CA LYS A 52 4.89 -6.91 -8.56
C LYS A 52 5.10 -7.46 -9.96
N ASN A 53 5.01 -6.61 -10.99
CA ASN A 53 5.20 -7.04 -12.37
C ASN A 53 6.63 -7.55 -12.63
N TYR A 54 7.65 -6.79 -12.22
CA TYR A 54 9.04 -7.22 -12.40
C TYR A 54 9.41 -8.42 -11.52
N TRP A 55 8.83 -8.51 -10.33
CA TRP A 55 8.99 -9.67 -9.46
C TRP A 55 8.48 -10.93 -10.14
N THR A 56 7.26 -10.90 -10.69
CA THR A 56 6.70 -12.04 -11.44
C THR A 56 7.60 -12.45 -12.60
N GLN A 57 8.11 -11.49 -13.38
CA GLN A 57 9.03 -11.79 -14.48
C GLN A 57 10.34 -12.45 -14.00
N GLU A 58 10.95 -11.93 -12.93
CA GLU A 58 12.19 -12.49 -12.38
C GLU A 58 11.98 -13.87 -11.75
N HIS A 59 10.80 -14.09 -11.16
CA HIS A 59 10.37 -15.40 -10.64
C HIS A 59 10.20 -16.39 -11.78
N ASP A 60 9.40 -16.08 -12.80
CA ASP A 60 9.13 -16.95 -13.95
C ASP A 60 10.42 -17.29 -14.71
N ASN A 61 11.30 -16.32 -14.90
CA ASN A 61 12.60 -16.52 -15.53
C ASN A 61 13.50 -17.45 -14.69
N PHE A 62 13.52 -17.28 -13.37
CA PHE A 62 14.31 -18.16 -12.50
C PHE A 62 13.81 -19.61 -12.55
N GLU A 63 12.49 -19.81 -12.44
CA GLU A 63 11.90 -21.16 -12.46
C GLU A 63 12.09 -21.85 -13.82
N SER A 64 11.89 -21.12 -14.92
CA SER A 64 12.06 -21.69 -16.28
C SER A 64 13.52 -22.01 -16.63
N THR A 65 14.49 -21.22 -16.17
CA THR A 65 15.91 -21.42 -16.51
C THR A 65 16.62 -22.42 -15.61
N THR A 66 16.24 -22.50 -14.33
CA THR A 66 16.93 -23.35 -13.34
C THR A 66 16.15 -24.59 -12.95
N CYS A 67 14.84 -24.64 -13.24
CA CYS A 67 13.90 -25.66 -12.75
C CYS A 67 13.87 -25.76 -11.20
N GLN A 68 14.28 -24.70 -10.50
CA GLN A 68 14.27 -24.63 -9.04
C GLN A 68 13.15 -23.72 -8.54
N LYS A 69 12.58 -24.06 -7.37
CA LYS A 69 11.59 -23.21 -6.69
C LYS A 69 12.27 -22.04 -5.97
N ILE A 70 11.50 -20.98 -5.75
CA ILE A 70 11.90 -19.91 -4.83
C ILE A 70 11.85 -20.43 -3.39
N THR A 71 12.94 -20.17 -2.66
CA THR A 71 13.13 -20.53 -1.25
C THR A 71 13.63 -19.31 -0.49
N LYS A 72 13.60 -19.37 0.85
CA LYS A 72 14.15 -18.28 1.68
C LYS A 72 15.63 -17.98 1.38
N ASN A 73 16.39 -18.98 0.93
CA ASN A 73 17.82 -18.84 0.64
C ASN A 73 18.10 -18.09 -0.67
N ASN A 74 17.23 -18.21 -1.68
CA ASN A 74 17.42 -17.59 -2.99
C ASN A 74 16.53 -16.36 -3.22
N PHE A 75 15.51 -16.16 -2.37
CA PHE A 75 14.51 -15.08 -2.52
C PHE A 75 15.14 -13.71 -2.70
N ILE A 76 16.03 -13.29 -1.79
CA ILE A 76 16.62 -11.94 -1.81
C ILE A 76 17.42 -11.70 -3.09
N ASN A 77 18.13 -12.71 -3.58
CA ASN A 77 18.90 -12.59 -4.82
C ASN A 77 17.97 -12.40 -6.04
N ILE A 78 16.86 -13.12 -6.09
CA ILE A 78 15.88 -13.01 -7.19
C ILE A 78 15.11 -11.68 -7.09
N TYR A 79 14.61 -11.36 -5.90
CA TYR A 79 13.86 -10.14 -5.63
C TYR A 79 14.71 -8.90 -5.86
N GLY A 80 16.00 -8.96 -5.49
CA GLY A 80 16.96 -7.88 -5.70
C GLY A 80 17.02 -7.41 -7.14
N ARG A 81 16.90 -8.32 -8.12
CA ARG A 81 16.89 -7.98 -9.55
C ARG A 81 15.66 -7.17 -9.95
N ALA A 82 14.48 -7.52 -9.44
CA ALA A 82 13.27 -6.72 -9.64
C ALA A 82 13.38 -5.37 -8.91
N HIS A 83 13.86 -5.38 -7.67
CA HIS A 83 14.01 -4.20 -6.83
C HIS A 83 14.88 -3.11 -7.47
N ILE A 84 16.06 -3.45 -7.97
CA ILE A 84 16.97 -2.47 -8.60
C ILE A 84 16.41 -1.91 -9.92
N ARG A 85 15.56 -2.66 -10.63
CA ARG A 85 14.88 -2.18 -11.84
C ARG A 85 13.79 -1.16 -11.53
N VAL A 86 13.09 -1.33 -10.41
CA VAL A 86 11.96 -0.46 -10.05
C VAL A 86 12.43 0.77 -9.30
N LEU A 87 13.26 0.62 -8.27
CA LEU A 87 13.70 1.71 -7.40
C LEU A 87 14.88 2.48 -8.01
N THR A 88 14.66 3.03 -9.20
CA THR A 88 15.60 3.97 -9.83
C THR A 88 15.37 5.38 -9.29
N PRO A 89 16.39 6.27 -9.31
CA PRO A 89 16.22 7.67 -8.91
C PRO A 89 15.06 8.36 -9.64
N THR A 90 14.89 8.06 -10.94
CA THR A 90 13.81 8.61 -11.75
C THR A 90 12.44 8.18 -11.25
N THR A 91 12.25 6.88 -10.97
CA THR A 91 10.98 6.36 -10.44
C THR A 91 10.69 6.94 -9.07
N VAL A 92 11.69 6.95 -8.17
CA VAL A 92 11.52 7.51 -6.81
C VAL A 92 11.15 8.99 -6.85
N CYS A 93 11.83 9.80 -7.66
CA CYS A 93 11.49 11.21 -7.83
C CYS A 93 10.09 11.40 -8.44
N ALA A 94 9.72 10.59 -9.43
CA ALA A 94 8.37 10.62 -10.01
C ALA A 94 7.30 10.27 -8.97
N THR A 95 7.59 9.30 -8.10
CA THR A 95 6.70 8.90 -7.00
C THR A 95 6.42 10.05 -6.05
N PHE A 96 7.44 10.79 -5.62
CA PHE A 96 7.22 11.97 -4.77
C PHE A 96 6.45 13.09 -5.46
N ARG A 97 6.62 13.25 -6.77
CA ARG A 97 5.90 14.25 -7.55
C ARG A 97 4.42 13.90 -7.68
N VAL A 98 4.09 12.63 -7.92
CA VAL A 98 2.71 12.15 -8.07
C VAL A 98 1.94 12.14 -6.76
N THR A 99 2.61 12.08 -5.60
CA THR A 99 1.94 12.25 -4.31
C THR A 99 1.89 13.70 -3.83
N GLY A 100 2.43 14.65 -4.61
CA GLY A 100 2.50 16.06 -4.23
C GLY A 100 3.43 16.33 -3.05
N VAL A 101 4.29 15.37 -2.67
CA VAL A 101 5.23 15.52 -1.56
C VAL A 101 6.44 16.36 -1.98
N TRP A 102 7.00 16.07 -3.16
CA TRP A 102 8.14 16.81 -3.69
C TRP A 102 8.12 16.92 -5.23
N PRO A 103 8.08 18.15 -5.78
CA PRO A 103 7.85 19.41 -5.07
C PRO A 103 6.49 19.40 -4.35
N PHE A 104 6.39 20.13 -3.25
CA PHE A 104 5.14 20.20 -2.50
C PHE A 104 4.03 20.80 -3.39
N ASN A 105 2.94 20.05 -3.56
CA ASN A 105 1.80 20.46 -4.36
C ASN A 105 0.51 19.84 -3.78
N HIS A 106 -0.33 20.66 -3.16
CA HIS A 106 -1.59 20.18 -2.59
C HIS A 106 -2.66 19.87 -3.64
N ASP A 107 -2.57 20.45 -4.85
CA ASP A 107 -3.58 20.29 -5.91
C ASP A 107 -3.61 18.87 -6.49
N VAL A 108 -2.58 18.07 -6.19
CA VAL A 108 -2.49 16.67 -6.59
C VAL A 108 -3.56 15.83 -5.88
N VAL A 109 -3.99 16.24 -4.70
CA VAL A 109 -5.03 15.56 -3.93
C VAL A 109 -6.36 16.24 -4.20
N THR A 110 -7.23 15.53 -4.92
CA THR A 110 -8.56 16.05 -5.28
C THR A 110 -9.63 15.61 -4.29
N ASP A 111 -10.73 16.35 -4.19
CA ASP A 111 -11.88 15.99 -3.34
C ASP A 111 -12.43 14.60 -3.66
N LYS A 112 -12.34 14.17 -4.92
CA LYS A 112 -12.75 12.83 -5.36
C LYS A 112 -11.87 11.73 -4.75
N MET A 113 -10.57 11.98 -4.59
CA MET A 113 -9.66 11.00 -3.96
C MET A 113 -9.93 10.89 -2.46
N MET A 114 -10.40 11.97 -1.83
CA MET A 114 -10.78 12.01 -0.42
C MET A 114 -12.22 11.56 -0.16
N ALA A 115 -12.99 11.25 -1.20
CA ALA A 115 -14.37 10.80 -1.06
C ALA A 115 -14.43 9.44 -0.33
N PRO A 116 -15.39 9.24 0.58
CA PRO A 116 -15.56 7.95 1.24
C PRO A 116 -15.80 6.84 0.21
N SER A 117 -15.37 5.62 0.52
CA SER A 117 -15.65 4.46 -0.30
C SER A 117 -17.16 4.29 -0.47
N LEU A 118 -17.60 4.00 -1.69
CA LEU A 118 -18.99 3.63 -1.94
C LEU A 118 -19.24 2.23 -1.36
N GLU A 119 -20.32 2.09 -0.60
CA GLU A 119 -20.81 0.80 -0.13
C GLU A 119 -21.29 -0.05 -1.31
N THR A 120 -20.37 -0.75 -1.97
CA THR A 120 -20.72 -1.69 -3.07
C THR A 120 -21.28 -3.02 -2.56
N SER A 121 -21.29 -3.26 -1.24
CA SER A 121 -21.78 -4.50 -0.64
C SER A 121 -22.92 -4.22 0.35
N SER A 122 -24.08 -3.84 -0.18
CA SER A 122 -25.33 -3.79 0.60
C SER A 122 -26.18 -5.05 0.45
N GLN A 123 -25.79 -5.99 -0.42
CA GLN A 123 -26.52 -7.25 -0.63
C GLN A 123 -25.61 -8.47 -0.51
N GLY A 124 -25.58 -9.05 0.69
CA GLY A 124 -25.08 -10.41 0.88
C GLY A 124 -26.07 -11.41 0.29
N GLN A 125 -25.85 -11.83 -0.96
CA GLN A 125 -26.64 -12.89 -1.56
C GLN A 125 -26.13 -14.23 -1.02
N LEU A 126 -26.83 -14.79 -0.02
CA LEU A 126 -26.54 -16.14 0.42
C LEU A 126 -26.90 -17.11 -0.73
N PRO A 127 -26.02 -18.06 -1.09
CA PRO A 127 -26.30 -19.05 -2.13
C PRO A 127 -27.40 -20.05 -1.73
N LEU A 128 -27.95 -19.93 -0.52
CA LEU A 128 -28.96 -20.84 0.04
C LEU A 128 -30.24 -20.07 0.39
N LEU A 129 -31.39 -20.67 0.08
CA LEU A 129 -32.68 -20.23 0.62
C LEU A 129 -32.60 -20.30 2.15
N LYS A 130 -32.65 -19.16 2.83
CA LYS A 130 -32.64 -19.12 4.30
C LYS A 130 -33.96 -19.73 4.81
N PRO A 131 -33.94 -20.79 5.64
CA PRO A 131 -35.15 -21.29 6.26
C PRO A 131 -35.74 -20.25 7.23
N SER A 132 -37.07 -20.28 7.41
CA SER A 132 -37.73 -19.54 8.49
C SER A 132 -37.19 -20.03 9.85
N PRO A 133 -36.87 -19.14 10.81
CA PRO A 133 -37.19 -17.71 10.89
C PRO A 133 -36.10 -16.75 10.38
N VAL A 134 -34.96 -17.25 9.91
CA VAL A 134 -33.78 -16.45 9.54
C VAL A 134 -34.04 -15.54 8.33
N CYS A 135 -34.90 -15.98 7.40
CA CYS A 135 -35.35 -15.16 6.27
C CYS A 135 -36.05 -13.88 6.75
N VAL A 136 -37.01 -13.99 7.68
CA VAL A 136 -37.80 -12.86 8.19
C VAL A 136 -36.91 -11.83 8.89
N ILE A 137 -35.95 -12.29 9.70
CA ILE A 137 -35.00 -11.43 10.39
C ILE A 137 -34.10 -10.70 9.38
N THR A 138 -33.61 -11.39 8.34
CA THR A 138 -32.77 -10.78 7.30
C THR A 138 -33.54 -9.69 6.55
N SER A 139 -34.81 -9.94 6.19
CA SER A 139 -35.64 -8.95 5.47
C SER A 139 -35.90 -7.70 6.30
N LEU A 140 -36.10 -7.85 7.62
CA LEU A 140 -36.30 -6.71 8.52
C LEU A 140 -35.05 -5.85 8.68
N MET A 141 -33.85 -6.45 8.58
CA MET A 141 -32.58 -5.74 8.68
C MET A 141 -32.16 -5.03 7.38
N GLN A 142 -32.79 -5.33 6.24
CA GLN A 142 -32.50 -4.72 4.94
C GLN A 142 -33.38 -3.49 4.60
N CYS A 143 -34.33 -3.13 5.48
CA CYS A 143 -35.23 -1.98 5.31
C CYS A 143 -34.86 -0.74 6.14
N GLN A 144 -33.61 -0.63 6.60
CA GLN A 144 -33.04 0.62 7.14
C GLN A 144 -31.87 1.07 6.27
#